data_AF-A0A7J4JI94-F1
#
_entry.id   AF-A0A7J4JI94-F1
#
_cell.length_a   1.000
_cell.length_b   1.000
_cell.length_c   1.000
_cell.angle_alpha   90.00
_cell.angle_beta   90.00
_cell.angle_gamma   90.00
#
_symmetry.space_group_name_H-M   'P 1'
#
loop_
_entity.id
_entity.type
_entity.pdbx_description
1 polymer ?
#
loop_
_entity_poly.entity_id
_entity_poly.type
_entity_poly.pdbx_seq_one_letter_code
_entity_poly.pdbx_strand_id
1 'polypeptide(L)'
;MSIPVNILSIIQRINESEDLWKATYMAIHPYSAYIEKTFKNTFNWDGKLKLGLPQSKNKSHDYTPRQLHTILITMDDNLTLGHLVTLFSLFEELKVAIQSSSLKIELSDVIKSHSDELWLAKETRNRYVHTNWKINDTWRKAYKAARNIHSAHADGTDLREVFRDPALFQQVETWHELIVDIANKIKVKIEEK
;
A
#
# COMPACT_ATOMS: atom_id res chain seq x y z
N MET A 1 -20.69 -28.15 -6.65
CA MET A 1 -20.50 -26.69 -6.62
C MET A 1 -19.82 -26.33 -5.30
N SER A 2 -18.58 -25.84 -5.33
CA SER A 2 -17.78 -25.51 -4.12
C SER A 2 -17.05 -24.16 -4.22
N ILE A 3 -17.51 -23.29 -5.13
CA ILE A 3 -16.90 -21.98 -5.42
C ILE A 3 -16.90 -21.00 -4.22
N PRO A 4 -17.87 -21.02 -3.28
CA PRO A 4 -17.84 -20.11 -2.11
C PRO A 4 -16.60 -20.28 -1.24
N VAL A 5 -16.10 -21.52 -1.08
CA VAL A 5 -14.95 -21.83 -0.22
C VAL A 5 -13.67 -21.17 -0.73
N ASN A 6 -13.47 -21.12 -2.05
CA ASN A 6 -12.30 -20.49 -2.64
C ASN A 6 -12.33 -18.96 -2.45
N ILE A 7 -13.51 -18.34 -2.65
CA ILE A 7 -13.67 -16.89 -2.47
C ILE A 7 -13.42 -16.49 -1.00
N LEU A 8 -14.00 -17.22 -0.04
CA LEU A 8 -13.80 -16.96 1.38
C LEU A 8 -12.34 -17.14 1.81
N SER A 9 -11.64 -18.14 1.26
CA SER A 9 -10.21 -18.35 1.51
C SER A 9 -9.34 -17.19 0.99
N ILE A 10 -9.66 -16.66 -0.20
CA ILE A 10 -8.96 -15.48 -0.74
C ILE A 10 -9.21 -14.24 0.13
N ILE A 11 -10.45 -14.02 0.58
CA ILE A 11 -10.80 -12.91 1.48
C ILE A 11 -10.05 -13.03 2.82
N GLN A 12 -9.95 -14.24 3.38
CA GLN A 12 -9.16 -14.47 4.58
C GLN A 12 -7.70 -14.07 4.38
N ARG A 13 -7.07 -14.47 3.26
CA ARG A 13 -5.69 -14.09 2.92
C ARG A 13 -5.52 -12.58 2.75
N ILE A 14 -6.54 -11.87 2.24
CA ILE A 14 -6.54 -10.40 2.17
C ILE A 14 -6.49 -9.80 3.58
N ASN A 15 -7.33 -10.27 4.50
CA ASN A 15 -7.37 -9.79 5.88
C ASN A 15 -6.09 -10.14 6.67
N GLU A 16 -5.55 -11.35 6.52
CA GLU A 16 -4.28 -11.74 7.15
C GLU A 16 -3.11 -10.89 6.64
N SER A 17 -3.11 -10.56 5.34
CA SER A 17 -2.13 -9.67 4.74
C SER A 17 -2.22 -8.27 5.37
N GLU A 18 -3.43 -7.73 5.54
CA GLU A 18 -3.68 -6.44 6.20
C GLU A 18 -3.17 -6.43 7.65
N ASP A 19 -3.47 -7.47 8.43
CA ASP A 19 -3.02 -7.58 9.82
C ASP A 19 -1.49 -7.58 9.94
N LEU A 20 -0.81 -8.30 9.04
CA LEU A 20 0.65 -8.31 8.97
C LEU A 20 1.23 -6.94 8.61
N TRP A 21 0.60 -6.24 7.67
CA TRP A 21 1.01 -4.88 7.30
C TRP A 21 0.81 -3.92 8.47
N LYS A 22 -0.35 -3.90 9.12
CA LYS A 22 -0.63 -3.06 10.31
C LYS A 22 0.38 -3.32 11.41
N ALA A 23 0.66 -4.59 11.73
CA ALA A 23 1.63 -4.96 12.76
C ALA A 23 3.04 -4.43 12.42
N THR A 24 3.45 -4.52 11.16
CA THR A 24 4.77 -4.07 10.72
C THR A 24 4.85 -2.54 10.66
N TYR A 25 3.81 -1.88 10.18
CA TYR A 25 3.69 -0.42 10.16
C TYR A 25 3.74 0.15 11.58
N MET A 26 2.95 -0.41 12.51
CA MET A 26 2.97 -0.04 13.93
C MET A 26 4.33 -0.27 14.59
N ALA A 27 5.15 -1.21 14.09
CA ALA A 27 6.49 -1.44 14.58
C ALA A 27 7.53 -0.44 14.04
N ILE A 28 7.25 0.28 12.95
CA ILE A 28 8.19 1.20 12.28
C ILE A 28 7.82 2.66 12.55
N HIS A 29 6.57 3.03 12.28
CA HIS A 29 6.11 4.41 12.24
C HIS A 29 6.32 5.16 13.58
N PRO A 30 5.96 4.60 14.76
CA PRO A 30 6.15 5.30 16.04
C PRO A 30 7.62 5.64 16.34
N TYR A 31 8.55 4.76 15.95
CA TYR A 31 9.99 4.99 16.17
C TYR A 31 10.53 6.07 15.23
N SER A 32 10.10 6.06 13.97
CA SER A 32 10.46 7.12 13.02
C SER A 32 10.00 8.49 13.54
N ALA A 33 8.73 8.59 13.94
CA ALA A 33 8.15 9.81 14.48
C ALA A 33 8.81 10.25 15.80
N TYR A 34 9.16 9.31 16.67
CA TYR A 34 9.90 9.60 17.91
C TYR A 34 11.28 10.19 17.63
N ILE A 35 12.06 9.58 16.73
CA ILE A 35 13.40 10.05 16.36
C ILE A 35 13.30 11.45 15.76
N GLU A 36 12.35 11.67 14.86
CA GLU A 36 12.12 12.98 14.26
C GLU A 36 11.79 14.02 15.34
N LYS A 37 10.75 13.78 16.15
CA LYS A 37 10.31 14.71 17.19
C LYS A 37 11.39 15.04 18.21
N THR A 38 12.22 14.05 18.56
CA THR A 38 13.23 14.19 19.63
C THR A 38 14.49 14.89 19.15
N PHE A 39 14.91 14.65 17.89
CA PHE A 39 16.22 15.06 17.42
C PHE A 39 16.19 16.07 16.28
N LYS A 40 15.09 16.19 15.51
CA LYS A 40 14.98 17.15 14.41
C LYS A 40 15.12 18.56 14.96
N ASN A 41 15.99 19.35 14.33
CA ASN A 41 16.40 20.70 14.77
C ASN A 41 17.25 20.78 16.04
N THR A 42 17.81 19.65 16.51
CA THR A 42 18.81 19.65 17.60
C THR A 42 20.21 19.44 17.02
N PHE A 43 21.25 19.86 17.75
CA PHE A 43 22.65 19.60 17.40
C PHE A 43 22.99 18.09 17.30
N ASN A 44 22.15 17.24 17.89
CA ASN A 44 22.31 15.79 17.88
C ASN A 44 21.73 15.14 16.61
N TRP A 45 21.01 15.86 15.75
CA TRP A 45 20.41 15.30 14.53
C TRP A 45 21.43 14.61 13.62
N ASP A 46 22.59 15.25 13.44
CA ASP A 46 23.73 14.74 12.70
C ASP A 46 24.82 14.14 13.61
N GLY A 47 24.57 14.11 14.93
CA GLY A 47 25.44 13.46 15.91
C GLY A 47 25.28 11.94 15.88
N LYS A 48 26.38 11.19 16.03
CA LYS A 48 26.30 9.72 16.10
C LYS A 48 25.65 9.29 17.41
N LEU A 49 24.52 8.60 17.32
CA LEU A 49 23.96 7.86 18.44
C LEU A 49 24.58 6.46 18.47
N LYS A 50 25.19 6.11 19.59
CA LYS A 50 25.55 4.72 19.89
C LYS A 50 24.30 3.98 20.31
N LEU A 51 23.50 3.56 19.34
CA LEU A 51 22.32 2.74 19.63
C LEU A 51 22.65 1.26 19.81
N GLY A 52 23.89 0.85 19.53
CA GLY A 52 24.30 -0.55 19.66
C GLY A 52 23.51 -1.50 18.74
N LEU A 53 22.88 -0.97 17.69
CA LEU A 53 22.05 -1.78 16.81
C LEU A 53 22.93 -2.76 16.03
N PRO A 54 22.57 -4.06 16.01
CA PRO A 54 23.36 -5.06 15.33
C PRO A 54 23.26 -4.84 13.80
N GLN A 55 24.39 -4.56 13.18
CA GLN A 55 24.58 -4.60 11.72
C GLN A 55 24.57 -6.05 11.21
N SER A 56 24.92 -7.00 12.10
CA SER A 56 24.83 -8.45 11.96
C SER A 56 24.96 -9.10 13.35
N LYS A 57 24.90 -10.44 13.45
CA LYS A 57 25.10 -11.18 14.72
C LYS A 57 26.35 -10.75 15.53
N ASN A 58 27.39 -10.20 14.88
CA ASN A 58 28.71 -9.96 15.49
C ASN A 58 29.25 -8.52 15.35
N LYS A 59 28.47 -7.55 14.85
CA LYS A 59 28.93 -6.15 14.70
C LYS A 59 27.83 -5.16 15.01
N SER A 60 28.13 -4.15 15.82
CA SER A 60 27.28 -2.97 16.06
C SER A 60 27.67 -1.85 15.11
N HIS A 61 26.68 -1.10 14.61
CA HIS A 61 26.92 0.12 13.84
C HIS A 61 26.36 1.35 14.57
N ASP A 62 27.12 2.45 14.54
CA ASP A 62 26.68 3.73 15.06
C ASP A 62 25.94 4.48 13.95
N TYR A 63 24.73 4.93 14.24
CA TYR A 63 23.93 5.69 13.29
C TYR A 63 23.62 7.08 13.85
N THR A 64 23.51 8.08 12.99
CA THR A 64 22.90 9.36 13.39
C THR A 64 21.37 9.23 13.44
N PRO A 65 20.66 10.05 14.25
CA PRO A 65 19.20 10.14 14.21
C PRO A 65 18.67 10.32 12.79
N ARG A 66 19.31 11.19 12.00
CA ARG A 66 18.97 11.41 10.61
C ARG A 66 19.04 10.15 9.77
N GLN A 67 20.11 9.37 9.89
CA GLN A 67 20.29 8.12 9.15
C GLN A 67 19.21 7.11 9.54
N LEU A 68 18.94 6.95 10.84
CA LEU A 68 17.92 6.02 11.33
C LEU A 68 16.52 6.41 10.88
N HIS A 69 16.15 7.68 11.02
CA HIS A 69 14.87 8.19 10.54
C HIS A 69 14.73 7.99 9.03
N THR A 70 15.78 8.28 8.25
CA THR A 70 15.78 8.02 6.80
C THR A 70 15.59 6.55 6.48
N ILE A 71 16.27 5.65 7.19
CA ILE A 71 16.12 4.20 7.02
C ILE A 71 14.70 3.76 7.35
N LEU A 72 14.16 4.20 8.49
CA LEU A 72 12.81 3.82 8.94
C LEU A 72 11.73 4.31 7.98
N ILE A 73 11.78 5.56 7.51
CA ILE A 73 10.86 6.07 6.48
C ILE A 73 11.01 5.27 5.18
N THR A 74 12.25 5.04 4.74
CA THR A 74 12.47 4.27 3.50
C THR A 74 11.95 2.84 3.62
N MET A 75 12.05 2.23 4.80
CA MET A 75 11.49 0.91 5.08
C MET A 75 9.96 0.94 5.08
N ASP A 76 9.36 1.99 5.65
CA ASP A 76 7.91 2.21 5.65
C ASP A 76 7.36 2.36 4.22
N ASP A 77 7.99 3.19 3.38
CA ASP A 77 7.64 3.36 1.97
C ASP A 77 7.67 2.01 1.24
N ASN A 78 8.77 1.27 1.38
CA ASN A 78 8.94 -0.03 0.73
C ASN A 78 7.96 -1.08 1.25
N LEU A 79 7.65 -1.07 2.54
CA LEU A 79 6.66 -1.95 3.15
C LEU A 79 5.28 -1.66 2.57
N THR A 80 4.87 -0.40 2.58
CA THR A 80 3.54 0.05 2.15
C THR A 80 3.32 -0.22 0.67
N LEU A 81 4.33 0.06 -0.17
CA LEU A 81 4.28 -0.18 -1.61
C LEU A 81 4.40 -1.67 -1.96
N GLY A 82 5.26 -2.41 -1.26
CA GLY A 82 5.36 -3.87 -1.39
C GLY A 82 4.06 -4.58 -0.99
N HIS A 83 3.43 -4.13 0.10
CA HIS A 83 2.15 -4.65 0.55
C HIS A 83 1.03 -4.34 -0.45
N LEU A 84 1.01 -3.14 -1.05
CA LEU A 84 0.08 -2.80 -2.14
C LEU A 84 0.17 -3.81 -3.29
N VAL A 85 1.38 -4.24 -3.68
CA VAL A 85 1.56 -5.27 -4.72
C VAL A 85 0.89 -6.59 -4.30
N THR A 86 1.14 -7.05 -3.07
CA THR A 86 0.54 -8.28 -2.54
C THR A 86 -0.97 -8.22 -2.52
N LEU A 87 -1.55 -7.13 -1.98
CA LEU A 87 -3.00 -6.95 -1.92
C LEU A 87 -3.63 -6.90 -3.31
N PHE A 88 -2.99 -6.24 -4.28
CA PHE A 88 -3.49 -6.23 -5.67
C PHE A 88 -3.48 -7.62 -6.30
N SER A 89 -2.45 -8.42 -6.04
CA SER A 89 -2.40 -9.80 -6.52
C SER A 89 -3.54 -10.64 -5.95
N LEU A 90 -3.79 -10.54 -4.63
CA LEU A 90 -4.91 -11.22 -3.97
C LEU A 90 -6.27 -10.72 -4.49
N PHE A 91 -6.39 -9.41 -4.74
CA PHE A 91 -7.62 -8.82 -5.24
C PHE A 91 -7.94 -9.22 -6.69
N GLU A 92 -6.93 -9.34 -7.57
CA GLU A 92 -7.14 -9.88 -8.91
C GLU A 92 -7.50 -11.38 -8.87
N GLU A 93 -6.91 -12.15 -7.94
CA GLU A 93 -7.31 -13.55 -7.67
C GLU A 93 -8.79 -13.62 -7.25
N LEU A 94 -9.21 -12.73 -6.34
CA LEU A 94 -10.61 -12.61 -5.90
C LEU A 94 -11.54 -12.29 -7.07
N LYS A 95 -11.16 -11.34 -7.94
CA LYS A 95 -11.94 -10.99 -9.13
C LYS A 95 -12.12 -12.18 -10.08
N VAL A 96 -11.06 -12.95 -10.33
CA VAL A 96 -11.12 -14.15 -11.18
C VAL A 96 -12.03 -15.22 -10.55
N ALA A 97 -11.91 -15.43 -9.24
CA ALA A 97 -12.78 -16.36 -8.50
C ALA A 97 -14.26 -15.93 -8.57
N ILE A 98 -14.55 -14.62 -8.47
CA ILE A 98 -15.91 -14.09 -8.62
C ILE A 98 -16.45 -14.31 -10.03
N GLN A 99 -15.66 -14.01 -11.06
CA GLN A 99 -16.08 -14.16 -12.47
C GLN A 99 -16.40 -15.61 -12.84
N SER A 100 -15.71 -16.57 -12.22
CA SER A 100 -15.96 -18.00 -12.41
C SER A 100 -17.10 -18.55 -11.55
N SER A 101 -17.67 -17.74 -10.65
CA SER A 101 -18.75 -18.16 -9.75
C SER A 101 -20.16 -17.98 -10.33
N SER A 102 -21.12 -18.72 -9.78
CA SER A 102 -22.55 -18.51 -10.05
C SER A 102 -23.09 -17.18 -9.50
N LEU A 103 -22.37 -16.56 -8.55
CA LEU A 103 -22.73 -15.29 -7.91
C LEU A 103 -22.12 -14.07 -8.61
N LYS A 104 -21.51 -14.26 -9.80
CA LYS A 104 -20.72 -13.23 -10.49
C LYS A 104 -21.43 -11.88 -10.63
N ILE A 105 -22.73 -11.88 -10.93
CA ILE A 105 -23.50 -10.64 -11.16
C ILE A 105 -23.57 -9.86 -9.85
N GLU A 106 -24.00 -10.53 -8.79
CA GLU A 106 -24.27 -9.92 -7.48
C GLU A 106 -23.00 -9.45 -6.78
N LEU A 107 -21.90 -10.20 -6.92
CA LEU A 107 -20.62 -9.86 -6.31
C LEU A 107 -19.85 -8.81 -7.14
N SER A 108 -19.98 -8.80 -8.46
CA SER A 108 -19.30 -7.81 -9.31
C SER A 108 -19.81 -6.39 -9.08
N ASP A 109 -21.06 -6.24 -8.66
CA ASP A 109 -21.64 -4.91 -8.41
C ASP A 109 -20.97 -4.19 -7.22
N VAL A 110 -20.46 -4.93 -6.22
CA VAL A 110 -19.66 -4.37 -5.11
C VAL A 110 -18.35 -3.76 -5.61
N ILE A 111 -17.75 -4.36 -6.63
CA ILE A 111 -16.47 -3.92 -7.21
C ILE A 111 -16.69 -2.71 -8.13
N LYS A 112 -17.78 -2.70 -8.90
CA LYS A 112 -18.07 -1.65 -9.89
C LYS A 112 -18.18 -0.25 -9.27
N SER A 113 -18.71 -0.12 -8.05
CA SER A 113 -18.85 1.19 -7.40
C SER A 113 -17.51 1.87 -7.10
N HIS A 114 -16.39 1.13 -7.21
CA HIS A 114 -15.05 1.62 -6.92
C HIS A 114 -14.10 1.45 -8.13
N SER A 115 -14.65 1.31 -9.35
CA SER A 115 -13.86 0.99 -10.55
C SER A 115 -12.73 1.98 -10.81
N ASP A 116 -12.98 3.27 -10.60
CA ASP A 116 -12.03 4.32 -10.97
C ASP A 116 -10.87 4.39 -9.96
N GLU A 117 -11.16 4.25 -8.67
CA GLU A 117 -10.15 4.11 -7.61
C GLU A 117 -9.28 2.88 -7.84
N LEU A 118 -9.91 1.73 -8.09
CA LEU A 118 -9.21 0.47 -8.33
C LEU A 118 -8.35 0.55 -9.60
N TRP A 119 -8.81 1.27 -10.62
CA TRP A 119 -8.03 1.51 -11.83
C TRP A 119 -6.79 2.35 -11.54
N LEU A 120 -6.93 3.47 -10.82
CA LEU A 120 -5.80 4.30 -10.42
C LEU A 120 -4.80 3.53 -9.56
N ALA A 121 -5.29 2.79 -8.57
CA ALA A 121 -4.46 2.00 -7.68
C ALA A 121 -3.69 0.90 -8.45
N LYS A 122 -4.34 0.25 -9.42
CA LYS A 122 -3.70 -0.71 -10.33
C LYS A 122 -2.62 -0.06 -11.21
N GLU A 123 -2.92 1.08 -11.84
CA GLU A 123 -1.94 1.78 -12.68
C GLU A 123 -0.75 2.23 -11.85
N THR A 124 -0.99 2.70 -10.63
CA THR A 124 0.04 3.08 -9.66
C THR A 124 0.94 1.90 -9.31
N ARG A 125 0.36 0.75 -8.96
CA ARG A 125 1.10 -0.50 -8.75
C ARG A 125 1.93 -0.87 -9.99
N ASN A 126 1.38 -0.73 -11.19
CA ASN A 126 2.11 -1.04 -12.41
C ASN A 126 3.29 -0.09 -12.64
N ARG A 127 3.16 1.19 -12.26
CA ARG A 127 4.27 2.15 -12.32
C ARG A 127 5.39 1.77 -11.36
N TYR A 128 5.03 1.32 -10.16
CA TYR A 128 5.99 0.83 -9.17
C TYR A 128 6.76 -0.39 -9.68
N VAL A 129 6.05 -1.40 -10.20
CA VAL A 129 6.65 -2.69 -10.55
C VAL A 129 7.40 -2.68 -11.89
N HIS A 130 6.83 -2.02 -12.92
CA HIS A 130 7.25 -2.28 -14.31
C HIS A 130 7.94 -1.11 -15.01
N THR A 131 7.80 0.12 -14.51
CA THR A 131 8.24 1.30 -15.28
C THR A 131 9.14 2.24 -14.49
N ASN A 132 9.92 1.71 -13.55
CA ASN A 132 10.85 2.47 -12.72
C ASN A 132 10.21 3.76 -12.16
N TRP A 133 8.98 3.64 -11.67
CA TRP A 133 8.21 4.74 -11.09
C TRP A 133 7.82 5.87 -12.06
N LYS A 134 7.95 5.72 -13.37
CA LYS A 134 7.65 6.82 -14.30
C LYS A 134 6.17 6.93 -14.64
N ILE A 135 5.59 8.11 -14.38
CA ILE A 135 4.22 8.46 -14.77
C ILE A 135 4.08 8.43 -16.29
N ASN A 136 2.93 7.99 -16.78
CA ASN A 136 2.56 8.03 -18.18
C ASN A 136 1.11 8.50 -18.35
N ASP A 137 0.72 8.74 -19.61
CA ASP A 137 -0.65 9.09 -19.99
C ASP A 137 -1.72 8.15 -19.41
N THR A 138 -1.50 6.83 -19.38
CA THR A 138 -2.47 5.88 -18.80
C THR A 138 -2.72 6.14 -17.32
N TRP A 139 -1.65 6.32 -16.54
CA TRP A 139 -1.77 6.65 -15.12
C TRP A 139 -2.48 8.00 -14.93
N ARG A 140 -2.17 9.01 -15.75
CA ARG A 140 -2.82 10.33 -15.66
C ARG A 140 -4.30 10.29 -16.00
N LYS A 141 -4.70 9.44 -16.96
CA LYS A 141 -6.12 9.18 -17.26
C LYS A 141 -6.82 8.50 -16.08
N ALA A 142 -6.18 7.51 -15.45
CA ALA A 142 -6.71 6.86 -14.27
C ALA A 142 -6.86 7.85 -13.09
N TYR A 143 -5.88 8.72 -12.91
CA TYR A 143 -5.92 9.77 -11.90
C TYR A 143 -7.09 10.73 -12.14
N LYS A 144 -7.29 11.16 -13.40
CA LYS A 144 -8.41 12.02 -13.78
C LYS A 144 -9.76 11.35 -13.56
N ALA A 145 -9.90 10.08 -13.87
CA ALA A 145 -11.15 9.35 -13.63
C ALA A 145 -11.47 9.29 -12.13
N ALA A 146 -10.49 8.90 -11.31
CA ALA A 146 -10.70 8.71 -9.88
C ALA A 146 -10.83 10.02 -9.09
N ARG A 147 -10.20 11.12 -9.54
CA ARG A 147 -10.15 12.40 -8.80
C ARG A 147 -10.96 13.52 -9.44
N ASN A 148 -11.46 13.31 -10.66
CA ASN A 148 -12.14 14.33 -11.47
C ASN A 148 -11.29 15.61 -11.70
N ILE A 149 -9.96 15.49 -11.65
CA ILE A 149 -9.00 16.58 -11.86
C ILE A 149 -7.77 16.09 -12.64
N HIS A 150 -7.06 17.00 -13.32
CA HIS A 150 -5.82 16.64 -13.98
C HIS A 150 -4.68 16.51 -12.96
N SER A 151 -3.82 15.51 -13.13
CA SER A 151 -2.58 15.43 -12.36
C SER A 151 -1.71 16.66 -12.65
N ALA A 152 -1.16 17.26 -11.59
CA ALA A 152 -0.16 18.33 -11.68
C ALA A 152 1.19 17.81 -12.22
N HIS A 153 1.40 16.50 -12.23
CA HIS A 153 2.64 15.86 -12.67
C HIS A 153 2.57 15.46 -14.14
N ALA A 154 3.66 15.72 -14.86
CA ALA A 154 3.80 15.42 -16.27
C ALA A 154 4.22 13.95 -16.51
N ASP A 155 4.12 13.52 -17.75
CA ASP A 155 4.68 12.23 -18.19
C ASP A 155 6.20 12.21 -17.95
N GLY A 156 6.70 11.09 -17.44
CA GLY A 156 8.11 10.91 -17.07
C GLY A 156 8.48 11.46 -15.68
N THR A 157 7.58 12.17 -15.00
CA THR A 157 7.78 12.50 -13.57
C THR A 157 7.91 11.22 -12.76
N ASP A 158 8.79 11.26 -11.76
CA ASP A 158 8.98 10.15 -10.85
C ASP A 158 7.80 10.09 -9.87
N LEU A 159 7.07 8.99 -9.87
CA LEU A 159 5.92 8.77 -9.01
C LEU A 159 6.32 8.78 -7.52
N ARG A 160 7.60 8.56 -7.18
CA ARG A 160 8.07 8.75 -5.80
C ARG A 160 8.04 10.21 -5.37
N GLU A 161 8.16 11.16 -6.30
CA GLU A 161 7.99 12.59 -5.99
C GLU A 161 6.52 12.92 -5.71
N VAL A 162 5.60 12.18 -6.33
CA VAL A 162 4.16 12.25 -6.03
C VAL A 162 3.91 11.69 -4.63
N PHE A 163 4.49 10.55 -4.27
CA PHE A 163 4.34 9.97 -2.94
C PHE A 163 5.04 10.71 -1.80
N ARG A 164 5.92 11.68 -2.10
CA ARG A 164 6.46 12.60 -1.09
C ARG A 164 5.43 13.64 -0.63
N ASP A 165 4.32 13.80 -1.36
CA ASP A 165 3.16 14.54 -0.87
C ASP A 165 2.43 13.68 0.17
N PRO A 166 2.33 14.13 1.43
CA PRO A 166 1.61 13.41 2.48
C PRO A 166 0.18 13.01 2.09
N ALA A 167 -0.50 13.83 1.28
CA ALA A 167 -1.86 13.52 0.81
C ALA A 167 -1.90 12.32 -0.14
N LEU A 168 -0.81 12.05 -0.86
CA LEU A 168 -0.72 10.98 -1.84
C LEU A 168 -0.13 9.69 -1.24
N PHE A 169 0.69 9.77 -0.18
CA PHE A 169 1.04 8.59 0.61
C PHE A 169 -0.18 8.01 1.33
N GLN A 170 -0.98 8.88 1.96
CA GLN A 170 -2.26 8.51 2.59
C GLN A 170 -3.22 7.83 1.59
N GLN A 171 -3.08 8.12 0.29
CA GLN A 171 -3.85 7.48 -0.76
C GLN A 171 -3.54 5.99 -0.92
N VAL A 172 -2.30 5.55 -0.68
CA VAL A 172 -1.93 4.13 -0.75
C VAL A 172 -2.59 3.37 0.38
N GLU A 173 -2.54 3.90 1.59
CA GLU A 173 -3.24 3.35 2.76
C GLU A 173 -4.75 3.29 2.49
N THR A 174 -5.33 4.34 1.89
CA THR A 174 -6.75 4.37 1.50
C THR A 174 -7.10 3.26 0.50
N TRP A 175 -6.21 2.94 -0.45
CA TRP A 175 -6.44 1.82 -1.38
C TRP A 175 -6.36 0.45 -0.70
N HIS A 176 -5.50 0.31 0.31
CA HIS A 176 -5.49 -0.90 1.14
C HIS A 176 -6.84 -1.08 1.84
N GLU A 177 -7.30 -0.04 2.54
CA GLU A 177 -8.59 -0.04 3.24
C GLU A 177 -9.74 -0.32 2.27
N LEU A 178 -9.71 0.28 1.07
CA LEU A 178 -10.71 0.05 0.03
C LEU A 178 -10.79 -1.42 -0.40
N ILE A 179 -9.65 -2.07 -0.67
CA ILE A 179 -9.62 -3.48 -1.11
C ILE A 179 -10.17 -4.39 -0.01
N VAL A 180 -9.79 -4.13 1.24
CA VAL A 180 -10.27 -4.87 2.43
C VAL A 180 -11.78 -4.68 2.60
N ASP A 181 -12.27 -3.45 2.51
CA ASP A 181 -13.70 -3.14 2.62
C ASP A 181 -14.52 -3.86 1.53
N ILE A 182 -14.04 -3.84 0.28
CA ILE A 182 -14.67 -4.58 -0.82
C ILE A 182 -14.70 -6.08 -0.53
N ALA A 183 -13.57 -6.65 -0.08
CA ALA A 183 -13.47 -8.07 0.24
C ALA A 183 -14.45 -8.47 1.36
N ASN A 184 -14.56 -7.66 2.40
CA ASN A 184 -15.48 -7.91 3.51
C ASN A 184 -16.95 -7.71 3.11
N LYS A 185 -17.28 -6.73 2.27
CA LYS A 185 -18.63 -6.58 1.69
C LYS A 185 -19.03 -7.80 0.84
N ILE A 186 -18.08 -8.35 0.08
CA ILE A 186 -18.29 -9.60 -0.68
C ILE A 186 -18.55 -10.77 0.27
N LYS A 187 -17.76 -10.90 1.35
CA LYS A 187 -17.96 -11.93 2.38
C LYS A 187 -19.36 -11.88 2.97
N VAL A 188 -19.80 -10.70 3.43
CA VAL A 188 -21.14 -10.52 4.00
C VAL A 188 -22.22 -10.94 3.00
N LYS A 189 -22.11 -10.52 1.73
CA LYS A 189 -23.07 -10.93 0.69
C LYS A 189 -23.12 -12.43 0.41
N ILE A 190 -22.01 -13.15 0.61
CA ILE A 190 -21.97 -14.61 0.48
C ILE A 190 -22.64 -15.26 1.68
N GLU A 191 -22.42 -14.73 2.89
CA GLU A 191 -23.00 -15.25 4.14
C GLU A 191 -24.51 -15.00 4.25
N GLU A 192 -25.04 -13.98 3.56
CA GLU A 192 -26.48 -13.67 3.47
C GLU A 192 -27.28 -14.60 2.52
N LYS A 193 -26.61 -15.51 1.81
CA LYS A 193 -27.21 -16.40 0.78
C LYS A 193 -27.22 -17.86 1.19
#